data_AF-A0A1Z3LVR5-F1
#
_entry.id   AF-A0A1Z3LVR5-F1
#
_cell.length_a   1.000
_cell.length_b   1.000
_cell.length_c   1.000
_cell.angle_alpha   90.00
_cell.angle_beta   90.00
_cell.angle_gamma   90.00
#
_symmetry.space_group_name_H-M   'P 1'
#
loop_
_entity.id
_entity.type
_entity.pdbx_description
1 polymer ?
#
loop_
_entity_poly.entity_id
_entity_poly.type
_entity_poly.pdbx_seq_one_letter_code
_entity_poly.pdbx_strand_id
1 'polypeptide(L)'
;MSRSSPPSRTRERLPRPSSIPARAARCMWVSALSVEAFAGRPPLRPARSGRRGLRLTAVVVPLVVAAGGCTPAGMWTLAEIDGAAAQPGAVLRLQGRRISGTDGCNAFTGRLETGPWGWRLGDLQSTLRACADADARGQSERVSMVLSGDPVVGFAGDRLTLSGPGGRLDYRPAFPHVSRSETSP
;
A
#
# COMPACT_ATOMS: atom_id res chain seq x y z
N MET A 1 -18.15 10.74 -71.51
CA MET A 1 -18.81 11.29 -70.30
C MET A 1 -18.74 10.24 -69.22
N SER A 2 -18.07 10.55 -68.10
CA SER A 2 -18.27 10.00 -66.74
C SER A 2 -17.01 10.28 -65.93
N ARG A 3 -17.07 11.36 -65.12
CA ARG A 3 -16.06 11.68 -64.12
C ARG A 3 -16.41 10.90 -62.86
N SER A 4 -15.55 9.97 -62.45
CA SER A 4 -15.69 9.26 -61.17
C SER A 4 -14.98 10.06 -60.09
N SER A 5 -15.77 10.66 -59.19
CA SER A 5 -15.31 11.36 -58.00
C SER A 5 -14.60 10.41 -57.00
N PRO A 6 -13.59 10.86 -56.26
CA PRO A 6 -13.00 10.08 -55.17
C PRO A 6 -13.89 10.14 -53.91
N PRO A 7 -13.88 9.09 -53.05
CA PRO A 7 -14.63 9.10 -51.80
C PRO A 7 -14.02 10.09 -50.79
N SER A 8 -14.90 10.83 -50.14
CA SER A 8 -14.61 11.79 -49.08
C SER A 8 -13.91 11.14 -47.89
N ARG A 9 -12.68 11.58 -47.58
CA ARG A 9 -12.01 11.33 -46.29
C ARG A 9 -12.82 11.98 -45.17
N THR A 10 -13.67 11.19 -44.52
CA THR A 10 -14.26 11.57 -43.23
C THR A 10 -13.11 11.64 -42.22
N ARG A 11 -12.74 12.86 -41.80
CA ARG A 11 -11.86 13.05 -40.64
C ARG A 11 -12.60 12.54 -39.42
N GLU A 12 -12.36 11.28 -39.08
CA GLU A 12 -12.80 10.70 -37.83
C GLU A 12 -12.15 11.49 -36.70
N ARG A 13 -13.02 12.22 -35.99
CA ARG A 13 -12.66 13.10 -34.90
C ARG A 13 -12.24 12.20 -33.75
N LEU A 14 -10.93 12.03 -33.55
CA LEU A 14 -10.34 11.32 -32.42
C LEU A 14 -11.12 11.68 -31.13
N PRO A 15 -11.62 10.69 -30.38
CA PRO A 15 -12.18 10.95 -29.07
C PRO A 15 -11.08 11.58 -28.22
N ARG A 16 -11.35 12.78 -27.69
CA ARG A 16 -10.48 13.42 -26.72
C ARG A 16 -10.24 12.43 -25.58
N PRO A 17 -9.01 12.27 -25.07
CA PRO A 17 -8.79 11.49 -23.85
C PRO A 17 -9.64 12.12 -22.77
N SER A 18 -10.74 11.44 -22.44
CA SER A 18 -11.61 11.74 -21.33
C SER A 18 -10.73 11.71 -20.09
N SER A 19 -10.49 12.91 -19.57
CA SER A 19 -10.05 13.23 -18.22
C SER A 19 -10.19 12.06 -17.26
N ILE A 20 -9.09 11.33 -17.07
CA ILE A 20 -8.86 10.53 -15.89
C ILE A 20 -9.04 11.49 -14.71
N PRO A 21 -9.95 11.25 -13.75
CA PRO A 21 -9.97 12.07 -12.55
C PRO A 21 -8.65 11.83 -11.82
N ALA A 22 -7.74 12.80 -11.96
CA ALA A 22 -6.54 12.95 -11.14
C ALA A 22 -6.96 13.32 -9.71
N ARG A 23 -7.58 12.36 -9.03
CA ARG A 23 -7.74 12.30 -7.59
C ARG A 23 -7.41 10.89 -7.15
N ALA A 24 -6.21 10.44 -7.51
CA ALA A 24 -5.50 9.52 -6.63
C ALA A 24 -5.35 10.27 -5.30
N ALA A 25 -6.20 9.94 -4.34
CA ALA A 25 -6.02 10.35 -2.97
C ALA A 25 -4.61 9.88 -2.59
N ARG A 26 -3.66 10.82 -2.56
CA ARG A 26 -2.30 10.54 -2.11
C ARG A 26 -2.44 10.13 -0.65
N CYS A 27 -2.45 8.83 -0.41
CA CYS A 27 -2.19 8.27 0.90
C CYS A 27 -0.73 8.63 1.22
N MET A 28 -0.52 9.85 1.70
CA MET A 28 0.75 10.27 2.24
C MET A 28 0.91 9.57 3.59
N TRP A 29 1.48 8.38 3.54
CA TRP A 29 2.11 7.79 4.71
C TRP A 29 3.53 8.33 4.83
N VAL A 30 3.92 8.65 6.06
CA VAL A 30 5.25 9.15 6.39
C VAL A 30 6.26 8.09 5.97
N SER A 31 6.96 8.30 4.86
CA SER A 31 8.20 7.59 4.59
C SER A 31 9.06 7.78 5.82
N ALA A 32 9.53 6.67 6.40
CA ALA A 32 10.41 6.67 7.57
C ALA A 32 11.47 7.77 7.39
N LEU A 33 11.39 8.81 8.21
CA LEU A 33 12.41 9.85 8.27
C LEU A 33 13.71 9.12 8.62
N SER A 34 14.62 9.07 7.66
CA SER A 34 16.02 8.77 7.94
C SER A 34 16.47 9.83 8.93
N VAL A 35 16.76 9.42 10.16
CA VAL A 35 17.39 10.30 11.14
C VAL A 35 18.85 10.40 10.75
N GLU A 36 19.18 11.35 9.87
CA GLU A 36 20.57 11.79 9.72
C GLU A 36 20.97 12.50 11.01
N ALA A 37 21.77 11.83 11.83
CA ALA A 37 22.44 12.43 12.97
C ALA A 37 23.52 13.40 12.47
N PHE A 38 23.13 14.66 12.21
CA PHE A 38 24.05 15.73 11.87
C PHE A 38 24.73 16.27 13.14
N ALA A 39 25.77 15.58 13.61
CA ALA A 39 26.63 16.07 14.69
C ALA A 39 27.63 17.12 14.15
N GLY A 40 27.13 18.30 13.78
CA GLY A 40 27.95 19.47 13.46
C GLY A 40 28.17 20.34 14.70
N ARG A 41 29.36 20.30 15.31
CA ARG A 41 29.80 21.29 16.30
C ARG A 41 30.34 22.53 15.57
N PRO A 42 29.74 23.73 15.70
CA PRO A 42 30.44 24.96 15.33
C PRO A 42 31.28 25.50 16.50
N PRO A 43 32.42 26.15 16.23
CA PRO A 43 33.26 26.76 17.27
C PRO A 43 32.67 28.08 17.77
N LEU A 44 32.85 28.33 19.07
CA LEU A 44 32.54 29.60 19.72
C LEU A 44 33.50 30.70 19.24
N ARG A 45 32.97 31.78 18.69
CA ARG A 45 33.59 33.11 18.68
C ARG A 45 32.56 34.15 19.08
N PRO A 46 32.83 35.04 20.05
CA PRO A 46 31.94 36.14 20.37
C PRO A 46 32.32 37.37 19.55
N ALA A 47 31.34 38.02 18.92
CA ALA A 47 31.51 39.37 18.39
C ALA A 47 30.21 40.19 18.47
N ARG A 48 30.20 41.05 19.49
CA ARG A 48 29.72 42.45 19.53
C ARG A 48 28.32 42.80 18.99
N SER A 49 27.49 43.17 19.97
CA SER A 49 26.37 44.13 20.00
C SER A 49 25.96 44.87 18.71
N GLY A 50 24.71 44.66 18.31
CA GLY A 50 23.93 45.59 17.47
C GLY A 50 22.46 45.50 17.83
N ARG A 51 21.96 46.45 18.62
CA ARG A 51 20.54 46.58 19.00
C ARG A 51 19.68 46.84 17.76
N ARG A 52 18.90 45.86 17.29
CA ARG A 52 17.62 46.07 16.58
C ARG A 52 16.67 44.94 16.96
N GLY A 53 15.61 45.29 17.68
CA GLY A 53 14.61 44.33 18.15
C GLY A 53 13.80 43.74 17.00
N LEU A 54 14.16 42.54 16.55
CA LEU A 54 13.24 41.69 15.78
C LEU A 54 12.31 41.00 16.77
N ARG A 55 11.03 41.39 16.76
CA ARG A 55 9.98 40.56 17.35
C ARG A 55 9.77 39.37 16.42
N LEU A 56 10.39 38.24 16.75
CA LEU A 56 10.15 36.95 16.10
C LEU A 56 8.77 36.43 16.58
N THR A 57 7.73 36.67 15.80
CA THR A 57 6.48 35.92 15.94
C THR A 57 6.73 34.51 15.41
N ALA A 58 6.89 33.54 16.31
CA ALA A 58 6.92 32.14 15.96
C ALA A 58 5.53 31.74 15.43
N VAL A 59 5.39 31.59 14.12
CA VAL A 59 4.21 30.96 13.52
C VAL A 59 4.34 29.47 13.74
N VAL A 60 3.71 28.98 14.80
CA VAL A 60 3.54 27.54 15.02
C VAL A 60 2.45 27.07 14.06
N VAL A 61 2.85 26.47 12.94
CA VAL A 61 1.91 25.78 12.05
C VAL A 61 1.62 24.42 12.69
N PRO A 62 0.39 24.16 13.19
CA PRO A 62 0.06 22.82 13.67
C PRO A 62 0.07 21.87 12.46
N LEU A 63 0.97 20.89 12.47
CA LEU A 63 0.91 19.77 11.54
C LEU A 63 -0.31 18.93 11.93
N VAL A 64 -1.45 19.21 11.30
CA VAL A 64 -2.63 18.36 11.40
C VAL A 64 -2.33 17.09 10.61
N VAL A 65 -1.80 16.07 11.29
CA VAL A 65 -1.70 14.72 10.73
C VAL A 65 -3.12 14.14 10.75
N ALA A 66 -3.79 14.18 9.59
CA ALA A 66 -5.04 13.46 9.41
C ALA A 66 -4.74 11.96 9.51
N ALA A 67 -5.01 11.35 10.66
CA ALA A 67 -5.04 9.90 10.86
C ALA A 67 -6.29 9.30 10.20
N GLY A 68 -6.46 9.56 8.90
CA GLY A 68 -7.40 8.85 8.04
C GLY A 68 -6.61 7.78 7.30
N GLY A 69 -6.23 6.71 7.99
CA GLY A 69 -5.58 5.57 7.37
C GLY A 69 -6.55 4.91 6.40
N CYS A 70 -6.51 5.30 5.12
CA CYS A 70 -7.22 4.57 4.08
C CYS A 70 -6.66 3.14 4.04
N THR A 71 -7.37 2.21 4.67
CA THR A 71 -7.17 0.79 4.42
C THR A 71 -7.72 0.52 3.03
N PRO A 72 -6.92 0.06 2.06
CA PRO A 72 -7.45 -0.19 0.75
C PRO A 72 -8.27 -1.47 0.79
N ALA A 73 -9.58 -1.29 0.83
CA ALA A 73 -10.53 -2.38 0.76
C ALA A 73 -10.32 -3.19 -0.52
N GLY A 74 -10.64 -4.48 -0.45
CA GLY A 74 -10.52 -5.38 -1.60
C GLY A 74 -9.80 -6.67 -1.24
N MET A 75 -9.48 -7.40 -2.30
CA MET A 75 -8.80 -8.69 -2.23
C MET A 75 -7.36 -8.52 -2.74
N TRP A 76 -6.44 -9.19 -2.07
CA TRP A 76 -5.00 -9.03 -2.22
C TRP A 76 -4.37 -10.42 -2.26
N THR A 77 -3.57 -10.70 -3.28
CA THR A 77 -2.84 -11.97 -3.40
C THR A 77 -1.41 -11.75 -2.92
N LEU A 78 -0.90 -12.66 -2.10
CA LEU A 78 0.49 -12.62 -1.66
C LEU A 78 1.39 -12.93 -2.87
N ALA A 79 2.28 -12.00 -3.20
CA ALA A 79 3.19 -12.14 -4.33
C ALA A 79 4.58 -12.57 -3.88
N GLU A 80 5.10 -11.94 -2.82
CA GLU A 80 6.47 -12.16 -2.36
C GLU A 80 6.56 -12.18 -0.82
N ILE A 81 7.56 -12.92 -0.33
CA ILE A 81 7.95 -12.99 1.08
C ILE A 81 9.47 -12.75 1.14
N ASP A 82 9.90 -11.66 1.77
CA ASP A 82 11.29 -11.15 1.74
C ASP A 82 11.91 -11.08 0.33
N GLY A 83 11.10 -10.76 -0.69
CA GLY A 83 11.55 -10.69 -2.08
C GLY A 83 11.68 -12.03 -2.81
N ALA A 84 11.39 -13.17 -2.15
CA ALA A 84 11.20 -14.45 -2.81
C ALA A 84 9.72 -14.63 -3.20
N ALA A 85 9.46 -15.29 -4.33
CA ALA A 85 8.09 -15.57 -4.76
C ALA A 85 7.34 -16.41 -3.72
N ALA A 86 6.11 -16.00 -3.39
CA ALA A 86 5.23 -16.72 -2.49
C ALA A 86 4.66 -17.98 -3.14
N GLN A 87 4.33 -18.98 -2.33
CA GLN A 87 3.52 -20.11 -2.76
C GLN A 87 2.10 -19.65 -3.11
N PRO A 88 1.48 -20.23 -4.15
CA PRO A 88 0.15 -19.82 -4.59
C PRO A 88 -0.92 -20.11 -3.51
N GLY A 89 -2.03 -19.39 -3.59
CA GLY A 89 -3.20 -19.64 -2.75
C GLY A 89 -3.27 -18.83 -1.46
N ALA A 90 -2.27 -17.99 -1.15
CA ALA A 90 -2.38 -16.99 -0.09
C ALA A 90 -3.12 -15.73 -0.58
N VAL A 91 -4.23 -15.43 0.08
CA VAL A 91 -5.13 -14.32 -0.25
C VAL A 91 -5.57 -13.61 1.03
N LEU A 92 -5.54 -12.29 1.01
CA LEU A 92 -5.96 -11.40 2.09
C LEU A 92 -7.11 -10.53 1.59
N ARG A 93 -8.15 -10.39 2.39
CA ARG A 93 -9.33 -9.59 2.10
C ARG A 93 -9.57 -8.57 3.21
N LEU A 94 -9.66 -7.30 2.80
CA LEU A 94 -9.89 -6.15 3.65
C LEU A 94 -11.27 -5.59 3.38
N GLN A 95 -12.10 -5.52 4.42
CA GLN A 95 -13.45 -4.98 4.34
C GLN A 95 -13.75 -4.14 5.58
N GLY A 96 -13.59 -2.82 5.46
CA GLY A 96 -13.74 -1.90 6.58
C GLY A 96 -12.76 -2.25 7.72
N ARG A 97 -13.31 -2.61 8.89
CA ARG A 97 -12.55 -3.02 10.09
C ARG A 97 -12.40 -4.53 10.23
N ARG A 98 -12.54 -5.28 9.14
CA ARG A 98 -12.41 -6.74 9.11
C ARG A 98 -11.28 -7.14 8.17
N ILE A 99 -10.48 -8.10 8.62
CA ILE A 99 -9.53 -8.82 7.81
C ILE A 99 -9.93 -10.30 7.77
N SER A 100 -9.81 -10.92 6.61
CA SER A 100 -10.05 -12.34 6.42
C SER A 100 -9.19 -12.86 5.28
N GLY A 101 -8.93 -14.16 5.22
CA GLY A 101 -8.12 -14.69 4.14
C GLY A 101 -7.69 -16.12 4.35
N THR A 102 -6.73 -16.52 3.54
CA THR A 102 -5.97 -17.77 3.63
C THR A 102 -4.50 -17.44 3.48
N ASP A 103 -3.66 -18.08 4.27
CA ASP A 103 -2.20 -17.96 4.17
C ASP A 103 -1.58 -18.99 3.21
N GLY A 104 -2.43 -19.72 2.48
CA GLY A 104 -2.06 -20.82 1.59
C GLY A 104 -2.39 -22.19 2.16
N CYS A 105 -2.51 -22.31 3.49
CA CYS A 105 -2.85 -23.56 4.16
C CYS A 105 -4.02 -23.38 5.15
N ASN A 106 -3.94 -22.34 5.98
CA ASN A 106 -4.91 -22.00 7.01
C ASN A 106 -5.74 -20.79 6.62
N ALA A 107 -7.02 -20.85 6.97
CA ALA A 107 -7.91 -19.71 6.83
C ALA A 107 -7.84 -18.88 8.11
N PHE A 108 -7.84 -17.55 7.97
CA PHE A 108 -7.80 -16.63 9.10
C PHE A 108 -8.88 -15.55 9.01
N THR A 109 -9.28 -15.02 10.16
CA THR A 109 -10.16 -13.85 10.26
C THR A 109 -9.86 -13.07 11.52
N GLY A 110 -10.04 -11.75 11.46
CA GLY A 110 -9.81 -10.88 12.60
C GLY A 110 -10.45 -9.51 12.44
N ARG A 111 -10.40 -8.75 13.51
CA ARG A 111 -10.70 -7.31 13.52
C ARG A 111 -9.45 -6.55 13.14
N LEU A 112 -9.61 -5.58 12.25
CA LEU A 112 -8.55 -4.69 11.83
C LEU A 112 -8.75 -3.31 12.47
N GLU A 113 -7.71 -2.86 13.16
CA GLU A 113 -7.58 -1.50 13.66
C GLU A 113 -6.39 -0.86 12.96
N THR A 114 -6.60 0.35 12.45
CA THR A 114 -5.55 1.10 11.75
C THR A 114 -5.10 2.26 12.59
N GLY A 115 -3.79 2.46 12.66
CA GLY A 115 -3.17 3.59 13.35
C GLY A 115 -2.19 4.33 12.44
N PRO A 116 -1.53 5.39 12.95
CA PRO A 116 -0.55 6.17 12.18
C PRO A 116 0.72 5.40 11.80
N TRP A 117 0.99 4.28 12.48
CA TRP A 117 2.26 3.54 12.40
C TRP A 117 2.12 2.11 11.86
N GLY A 118 0.89 1.64 11.63
CA GLY A 118 0.65 0.28 11.17
C GLY A 118 -0.75 -0.23 11.49
N TRP A 119 -0.90 -1.55 11.47
CA TRP A 119 -2.13 -2.25 11.78
C TRP A 119 -2.03 -2.94 13.12
N ARG A 120 -3.15 -3.01 13.83
CA ARG A 120 -3.35 -3.89 14.97
C ARG A 120 -4.48 -4.84 14.67
N LEU A 121 -4.21 -6.13 14.84
CA LEU A 121 -5.20 -7.17 14.57
C LEU A 121 -5.74 -7.69 15.90
N GLY A 122 -7.00 -7.33 16.18
CA GLY A 122 -7.74 -7.86 17.32
C GLY A 122 -8.49 -9.13 16.94
N ASP A 123 -8.67 -10.05 17.89
CA ASP A 123 -9.45 -11.27 17.71
C ASP A 123 -9.01 -12.09 16.49
N LEU A 124 -7.71 -12.15 16.20
CA LEU A 124 -7.19 -12.93 15.08
C LEU A 124 -7.34 -14.42 15.37
N GLN A 125 -8.14 -15.09 14.56
CA GLN A 125 -8.36 -16.53 14.62
C GLN A 125 -7.87 -17.18 13.34
N SER A 126 -7.30 -18.38 13.47
CA SER A 126 -6.83 -19.19 12.35
C SER A 126 -7.29 -20.63 12.51
N THR A 127 -7.50 -21.32 11.38
CA THR A 127 -7.65 -22.78 11.39
C THR A 127 -6.29 -23.43 11.67
N LEU A 128 -6.29 -24.64 12.21
CA LEU A 128 -5.07 -25.44 12.44
C LEU A 128 -5.07 -26.68 11.55
N ARG A 129 -5.14 -26.47 10.22
CA ARG A 129 -5.04 -27.56 9.24
C ARG A 129 -3.59 -27.99 9.12
N ALA A 130 -3.39 -29.30 8.98
CA ALA A 130 -2.09 -29.84 8.60
C ALA A 130 -1.82 -29.50 7.13
N CYS A 131 -0.73 -28.77 6.87
CA CYS A 131 -0.27 -28.46 5.52
C CYS A 131 0.44 -29.69 4.95
N ALA A 132 0.10 -30.07 3.71
CA ALA A 132 0.69 -31.24 3.07
C ALA A 132 2.17 -31.01 2.67
N ASP A 133 2.52 -29.77 2.34
CA ASP A 133 3.84 -29.37 1.88
C ASP A 133 4.56 -28.45 2.88
N ALA A 134 5.88 -28.60 2.96
CA ALA A 134 6.72 -27.86 3.91
C ALA A 134 6.78 -26.37 3.60
N ASP A 135 6.69 -26.00 2.31
CA ASP A 135 6.77 -24.61 1.88
C ASP A 135 5.51 -23.82 2.25
N ALA A 136 4.31 -24.38 2.04
CA ALA A 136 3.05 -23.78 2.48
C ALA A 136 2.96 -23.70 4.00
N ARG A 137 3.52 -24.69 4.73
CA ARG A 137 3.63 -24.59 6.18
C ARG A 137 4.51 -23.40 6.58
N GLY A 138 5.70 -23.27 6.00
CA GLY A 138 6.60 -22.15 6.27
C GLY A 138 5.98 -20.80 5.92
N GLN A 139 5.28 -20.71 4.78
CA GLN A 139 4.52 -19.52 4.40
C GLN A 139 3.41 -19.19 5.42
N SER A 140 2.60 -20.19 5.83
CA SER A 140 1.52 -20.01 6.81
C SER A 140 2.05 -19.49 8.14
N GLU A 141 3.15 -20.06 8.64
CA GLU A 141 3.84 -19.61 9.85
C GLU A 141 4.26 -18.14 9.74
N ARG A 142 4.91 -17.77 8.62
CA ARG A 142 5.39 -16.40 8.39
C ARG A 142 4.24 -15.39 8.28
N VAL A 143 3.18 -15.71 7.55
CA VAL A 143 2.00 -14.84 7.44
C VAL A 143 1.36 -14.64 8.82
N SER A 144 1.18 -15.72 9.59
CA SER A 144 0.64 -15.65 10.94
C SER A 144 1.49 -14.77 11.88
N MET A 145 2.82 -14.91 11.83
CA MET A 145 3.75 -14.10 12.63
C MET A 145 3.70 -12.61 12.28
N VAL A 146 3.59 -12.25 10.99
CA VAL A 146 3.46 -10.85 10.58
C VAL A 146 2.11 -10.28 11.01
N LEU A 147 1.02 -11.00 10.79
CA LEU A 147 -0.34 -10.52 11.10
C LEU A 147 -0.58 -10.41 12.61
N SER A 148 -0.03 -11.31 13.42
CA SER A 148 -0.17 -11.28 14.87
C SER A 148 0.79 -10.28 15.55
N GLY A 149 1.78 -9.78 14.82
CA GLY A 149 2.87 -8.95 15.34
C GLY A 149 2.70 -7.44 15.14
N ASP A 150 1.46 -6.94 15.04
CA ASP A 150 1.13 -5.53 14.79
C ASP A 150 1.96 -4.93 13.62
N PRO A 151 1.75 -5.39 12.38
CA PRO A 151 2.65 -5.10 11.28
C PRO A 151 2.67 -3.62 10.90
N VAL A 152 3.85 -3.14 10.55
CA VAL A 152 4.02 -1.87 9.85
C VAL A 152 3.51 -2.04 8.43
N VAL A 153 2.68 -1.09 7.99
CA VAL A 153 1.97 -1.19 6.72
C VAL A 153 2.45 -0.12 5.75
N GLY A 154 2.77 -0.54 4.53
CA GLY A 154 3.11 0.32 3.41
C GLY A 154 2.14 0.14 2.25
N PHE A 155 1.75 1.26 1.63
CA PHE A 155 0.98 1.27 0.39
C PHE A 155 1.69 2.10 -0.66
N ALA A 156 1.98 1.49 -1.81
CA ALA A 156 2.59 2.18 -2.94
C ALA A 156 2.01 1.62 -4.25
N GLY A 157 1.24 2.44 -4.97
CA GLY A 157 0.62 2.02 -6.23
C GLY A 157 -0.32 0.83 -6.05
N ASP A 158 0.03 -0.29 -6.67
CA ASP A 158 -0.65 -1.58 -6.62
C ASP A 158 0.03 -2.57 -5.65
N ARG A 159 0.74 -2.06 -4.64
CA ARG A 159 1.42 -2.89 -3.65
C ARG A 159 0.98 -2.56 -2.23
N LEU A 160 0.62 -3.61 -1.50
CA LEU A 160 0.44 -3.61 -0.06
C LEU A 160 1.62 -4.36 0.57
N THR A 161 2.38 -3.70 1.42
CA THR A 161 3.50 -4.30 2.14
C THR A 161 3.17 -4.38 3.62
N LEU A 162 3.33 -5.56 4.22
CA LEU A 162 3.22 -5.78 5.66
C LEU A 162 4.57 -6.24 6.19
N SER A 163 5.11 -5.54 7.18
CA SER A 163 6.41 -5.88 7.79
C SER A 163 6.24 -6.12 9.29
N GLY A 164 6.77 -7.25 9.77
CA GLY A 164 6.67 -7.64 11.18
C GLY A 164 7.65 -8.76 11.54
N PRO A 165 7.45 -9.45 12.68
CA PRO A 165 8.35 -10.50 13.16
C PRO A 165 8.54 -11.69 12.20
N GLY A 166 7.55 -11.96 11.34
CA GLY A 166 7.64 -12.98 10.28
C GLY A 166 8.28 -12.50 8.98
N GLY A 167 8.87 -11.31 8.96
CA GLY A 167 9.51 -10.66 7.81
C GLY A 167 8.58 -9.73 7.02
N ARG A 168 8.85 -9.57 5.73
CA ARG A 168 8.14 -8.66 4.83
C ARG A 168 7.26 -9.45 3.85
N LEU A 169 5.98 -9.13 3.83
CA LEU A 169 4.99 -9.66 2.89
C LEU A 169 4.65 -8.58 1.88
N ASP A 170 4.76 -8.88 0.58
CA ASP A 170 4.32 -8.00 -0.48
C ASP A 170 3.12 -8.61 -1.21
N TYR A 171 1.99 -7.91 -1.13
CA TYR A 171 0.72 -8.26 -1.74
C TYR A 171 0.44 -7.39 -2.97
N ARG A 172 -0.28 -7.95 -3.94
CA ARG A 172 -0.83 -7.23 -5.10
C ARG A 172 -2.36 -7.34 -5.12
N PRO A 173 -3.09 -6.38 -5.71
CA PRO A 173 -4.52 -6.50 -5.92
C PRO A 173 -4.82 -7.82 -6.61
N ALA A 174 -5.72 -8.60 -6.02
CA ALA A 174 -6.34 -9.71 -6.71
C ALA A 174 -7.27 -9.09 -7.75
N PHE A 175 -6.76 -8.80 -8.93
CA PHE A 175 -7.64 -8.55 -10.05
C PHE A 175 -8.44 -9.83 -10.24
N PRO A 176 -9.79 -9.77 -10.26
CA PRO A 176 -10.53 -10.91 -10.77
C PRO A 176 -9.91 -11.21 -12.14
N HIS A 177 -9.52 -12.46 -12.38
CA HIS A 177 -9.25 -12.88 -13.74
C HIS A 177 -10.53 -12.55 -14.50
N VAL A 178 -10.53 -11.45 -15.25
CA VAL A 178 -11.51 -11.25 -16.29
C VAL A 178 -11.14 -12.34 -17.27
N SER A 179 -11.78 -13.50 -17.12
CA SER A 179 -11.95 -14.43 -18.21
C SER A 179 -12.36 -13.54 -19.37
N ARG A 180 -11.50 -13.37 -20.36
CA ARG A 180 -11.90 -12.66 -21.57
C ARG A 180 -13.07 -13.47 -22.08
N SER A 181 -14.29 -13.00 -21.82
CA SER A 181 -15.47 -13.54 -22.45
C SER A 181 -15.18 -13.43 -23.92
N GLU A 182 -15.12 -14.60 -24.57
CA GLU A 182 -15.13 -14.78 -25.99
C GLU A 182 -15.90 -13.65 -26.67
N THR A 183 -15.18 -12.70 -27.25
CA THR A 183 -15.71 -11.99 -28.42
C THR A 183 -15.56 -13.00 -29.55
N SER A 184 -16.52 -13.91 -29.64
CA SER A 184 -16.73 -14.74 -30.81
C SER A 184 -17.34 -13.86 -31.92
N PRO A 185 -16.86 -13.97 -33.17
CA PRO A 185 -17.16 -13.04 -34.26
C PRO A 185 -18.60 -13.06 -34.76
#